data_AF-A0A077QBK8-F1
#
_entry.id   AF-A0A077QBK8-F1
#
_cell.length_a   1.000
_cell.length_b   1.000
_cell.length_c   1.000
_cell.angle_alpha   90.00
_cell.angle_beta   90.00
_cell.angle_gamma   90.00
#
_symmetry.space_group_name_H-M   'P 1'
#
loop_
_entity.id
_entity.type
_entity.pdbx_description
1 polymer ?
#
loop_
_entity_poly.entity_id
_entity_poly.type
_entity_poly.pdbx_seq_one_letter_code
_entity_poly.pdbx_strand_id
1 'polypeptide(L)'
;MRLSDVITDCVNLKLSGSATDTAIQCFGGNILQEERPVLAIEVSSKEILLWMMQGATNVHIYISAGTFHVNALYEPTDRFPAARIYFMKSEDLFWVGHIGAYIEQHGVKLAPVNDASFSKLIDDAGYVQRYVAWHEKRKTDASLFDGLLGGRLENTAVDQGIWLSSDGRCLVCGEKTDRMATSTVWGKSGMIIGMQLCLTHEAESQKQSTLLNYLTKHLGGTVMFSNMRPRTTEEKLEQTCEALKVNLKCTIVKVEEKTVTARRQSGITVIIRQHSLSNYAYNILSPEGKQLSRVDSANHHKVPYGPDHVHSDLRKSTKNVVEASFTYGDVGLDMKLLLKLIQEAEDKL
;
A
#
# COMPACT_ATOMS: atom_id res chain seq x y z
N MET A 1 1.97 0.69 -8.85
CA MET A 1 1.77 2.11 -9.19
C MET A 1 3.14 2.73 -9.41
N ARG A 2 3.40 3.35 -10.56
CA ARG A 2 4.70 4.02 -10.79
C ARG A 2 4.61 5.47 -10.29
N LEU A 3 5.72 6.02 -9.80
CA LEU A 3 5.75 7.42 -9.36
C LEU A 3 5.40 8.40 -10.50
N SER A 4 5.70 8.05 -11.75
CA SER A 4 5.26 8.81 -12.93
C SER A 4 3.74 8.93 -13.05
N ASP A 5 3.00 7.89 -12.63
CA ASP A 5 1.54 7.89 -12.65
C ASP A 5 1.01 8.85 -11.57
N VAL A 6 1.65 8.88 -10.39
CA VAL A 6 1.33 9.84 -9.30
C VAL A 6 1.55 11.29 -9.76
N ILE A 7 2.66 11.58 -10.45
CA ILE A 7 2.93 12.92 -11.01
C ILE A 7 1.81 13.32 -11.99
N THR A 8 1.44 12.41 -12.90
CA THR A 8 0.41 12.66 -13.90
C THR A 8 -0.93 13.01 -13.23
N ASP A 9 -1.30 12.27 -12.18
CA ASP A 9 -2.47 12.59 -11.39
C ASP A 9 -2.36 13.96 -10.74
N CYS A 10 -1.27 14.28 -10.04
CA CYS A 10 -1.08 15.59 -9.41
C CYS A 10 -1.19 16.76 -10.42
N VAL A 11 -0.65 16.60 -11.62
CA VAL A 11 -0.74 17.60 -12.70
C VAL A 11 -2.18 17.75 -13.20
N ASN A 12 -2.92 16.66 -13.42
CA ASN A 12 -4.32 16.70 -13.81
C ASN A 12 -5.20 17.44 -12.80
N LEU A 13 -4.77 17.42 -11.54
CA LEU A 13 -5.42 18.07 -10.41
C LEU A 13 -4.95 19.50 -10.18
N LYS A 14 -4.07 19.99 -11.06
CA LYS A 14 -3.50 21.33 -11.02
C LYS A 14 -2.77 21.63 -9.70
N LEU A 15 -2.21 20.61 -9.05
CA LEU A 15 -1.35 20.80 -7.89
C LEU A 15 -0.03 21.41 -8.34
N SER A 16 0.51 22.38 -7.60
CA SER A 16 1.82 22.97 -7.94
C SER A 16 2.93 21.91 -7.97
N GLY A 17 4.07 22.22 -8.61
CA GLY A 17 5.25 21.34 -8.59
C GLY A 17 5.67 20.95 -7.16
N SER A 18 5.67 21.91 -6.21
CA SER A 18 6.00 21.62 -4.80
C SER A 18 4.97 20.73 -4.09
N ALA A 19 3.69 20.89 -4.40
CA ALA A 19 2.64 20.00 -3.87
C ALA A 19 2.74 18.59 -4.47
N THR A 20 3.08 18.50 -5.76
CA THR A 20 3.37 17.23 -6.44
C THR A 20 4.58 16.54 -5.80
N ASP A 21 5.66 17.27 -5.55
CA ASP A 21 6.84 16.72 -4.87
C ASP A 21 6.51 16.24 -3.45
N THR A 22 5.67 16.96 -2.72
CA THR A 22 5.17 16.52 -1.41
C THR A 22 4.44 15.18 -1.50
N ALA A 23 3.60 14.98 -2.52
CA ALA A 23 2.97 13.68 -2.76
C ALA A 23 4.02 12.59 -3.06
N ILE A 24 5.01 12.90 -3.89
CA ILE A 24 6.10 11.97 -4.22
C ILE A 24 6.91 11.57 -2.99
N GLN A 25 7.14 12.47 -2.02
CA GLN A 25 7.79 12.12 -0.76
C GLN A 25 6.99 11.06 0.03
N CYS A 26 5.66 11.13 0.01
CA CYS A 26 4.80 10.14 0.68
C CYS A 26 4.92 8.74 0.06
N PHE A 27 5.02 8.64 -1.27
CA PHE A 27 5.14 7.35 -1.98
C PHE A 27 6.58 6.85 -2.07
N GLY A 28 7.52 7.75 -2.34
CA GLY A 28 8.92 7.48 -2.64
C GLY A 28 9.67 6.83 -1.48
N GLY A 29 9.19 7.00 -0.25
CA GLY A 29 9.77 6.37 0.93
C GLY A 29 9.69 4.84 0.91
N ASN A 30 8.86 4.25 0.05
CA ASN A 30 8.75 2.80 -0.11
C ASN A 30 9.81 2.20 -1.05
N ILE A 31 10.57 3.04 -1.78
CA ILE A 31 11.55 2.57 -2.78
C ILE A 31 12.95 3.16 -2.58
N LEU A 32 13.14 3.92 -1.50
CA LEU A 32 14.42 4.57 -1.20
C LEU A 32 15.44 3.53 -0.70
N GLN A 33 16.72 3.75 -1.00
CA GLN A 33 17.83 2.82 -0.69
C GLN A 33 19.02 3.59 -0.13
N GLU A 34 19.74 3.01 0.83
CA GLU A 34 20.84 3.65 1.56
C GLU A 34 21.98 4.14 0.66
N GLU A 35 22.20 3.51 -0.48
CA GLU A 35 23.27 3.84 -1.42
C GLU A 35 22.82 4.78 -2.55
N ARG A 36 21.55 5.20 -2.57
CA ARG A 36 20.96 6.03 -3.64
C ARG A 36 20.57 7.42 -3.15
N PRO A 37 21.47 8.43 -3.25
CA PRO A 37 21.22 9.78 -2.75
C PRO A 37 20.14 10.55 -3.52
N VAL A 38 19.66 9.97 -4.62
CA VAL A 38 18.70 10.60 -5.53
C VAL A 38 17.53 9.65 -5.78
N LEU A 39 16.32 10.16 -5.60
CA LEU A 39 15.11 9.63 -6.20
C LEU A 39 14.91 10.29 -7.57
N ALA A 40 15.35 9.61 -8.63
CA ALA A 40 15.26 10.10 -9.99
C ALA A 40 13.99 9.56 -10.67
N ILE A 41 13.17 10.46 -11.23
CA ILE A 41 11.90 10.13 -11.87
C ILE A 41 11.86 10.77 -13.25
N GLU A 42 11.84 9.92 -14.28
CA GLU A 42 11.68 10.38 -15.66
C GLU A 42 10.22 10.78 -15.89
N VAL A 43 10.00 12.00 -16.41
CA VAL A 43 8.65 12.52 -16.71
C VAL A 43 8.32 12.36 -18.18
N SER A 44 7.04 12.16 -18.48
CA SER A 44 6.58 11.76 -19.82
C SER A 44 6.47 12.90 -20.83
N SER A 45 6.51 14.17 -20.40
CA SER A 45 6.39 15.31 -21.31
C SER A 45 7.12 16.56 -20.81
N LYS A 46 7.43 17.46 -21.74
CA LYS A 46 8.06 18.75 -21.46
C LYS A 46 7.16 19.68 -20.64
N GLU A 47 5.84 19.56 -20.80
CA GLU A 47 4.85 20.31 -20.02
C GLU A 47 4.89 19.88 -18.55
N ILE A 48 4.98 18.57 -18.28
CA ILE A 48 5.14 18.05 -16.90
C ILE A 48 6.50 18.47 -16.33
N LEU A 49 7.57 18.41 -17.12
CA LEU A 49 8.88 18.87 -16.68
C LEU A 49 8.85 20.35 -16.28
N LEU A 50 8.29 21.21 -17.14
CA LEU A 50 8.11 22.64 -16.87
C LEU A 50 7.25 22.87 -15.63
N TRP A 51 6.19 22.07 -15.44
CA TRP A 51 5.35 22.13 -14.26
C TRP A 51 6.13 21.86 -12.97
N MET A 52 7.00 20.84 -12.97
CA MET A 52 7.88 20.55 -11.83
C MET A 52 8.93 21.65 -11.64
N MET A 53 9.44 22.27 -12.71
CA MET A 53 10.42 23.36 -12.59
C MET A 53 9.89 24.58 -11.82
N GLN A 54 8.58 24.84 -11.84
CA GLN A 54 7.99 25.99 -11.14
C GLN A 54 8.08 25.91 -9.62
N GLY A 55 8.29 24.72 -9.06
CA GLY A 55 8.44 24.50 -7.61
C GLY A 55 9.81 23.96 -7.19
N ALA A 56 10.72 23.77 -8.14
CA ALA A 56 12.02 23.15 -7.91
C ALA A 56 12.99 24.12 -7.22
N THR A 57 13.84 23.59 -6.35
CA THR A 57 14.91 24.37 -5.72
C THR A 57 16.01 24.74 -6.72
N ASN A 58 16.24 23.88 -7.71
CA ASN A 58 17.21 24.12 -8.76
C ASN A 58 16.74 23.53 -10.10
N VAL A 59 17.01 24.25 -11.19
CA VAL A 59 16.73 23.82 -12.57
C VAL A 59 18.02 23.90 -13.38
N HIS A 60 18.40 22.80 -14.02
CA HIS A 60 19.70 22.71 -14.69
C HIS A 60 19.71 21.67 -15.81
N ILE A 61 20.76 21.73 -16.62
CA ILE A 61 21.13 20.65 -17.54
C ILE A 61 22.39 19.96 -17.01
N TYR A 62 22.29 18.66 -16.78
CA TYR A 62 23.41 17.81 -16.38
C TYR A 62 23.82 16.93 -17.56
N ILE A 63 25.12 16.84 -17.83
CA ILE A 63 25.65 16.08 -18.97
C ILE A 63 26.50 14.94 -18.43
N SER A 64 26.12 13.71 -18.74
CA SER A 64 26.84 12.51 -18.31
C SER A 64 26.94 11.52 -19.46
N ALA A 65 28.15 11.09 -19.77
CA ALA A 65 28.42 10.10 -20.82
C ALA A 65 27.72 10.37 -22.18
N GLY A 66 27.64 11.65 -22.59
CA GLY A 66 26.97 12.05 -23.84
C GLY A 66 25.44 12.14 -23.78
N THR A 67 24.83 11.83 -22.63
CA THR A 67 23.40 12.04 -22.37
C THR A 67 23.18 13.38 -21.68
N PHE A 68 22.23 14.16 -22.18
CA PHE A 68 21.79 15.43 -21.61
C PHE A 68 20.55 15.19 -20.76
N HIS A 69 20.62 15.52 -19.48
CA HIS A 69 19.52 15.45 -18.52
C HIS A 69 19.02 16.85 -18.21
N VAL A 70 17.77 17.14 -18.54
CA VAL A 70 17.11 18.40 -18.19
C VAL A 70 16.33 18.17 -16.91
N ASN A 71 16.74 18.84 -15.83
CA ASN A 71 16.36 18.48 -14.47
C ASN A 71 15.56 19.59 -13.78
N ALA A 72 14.52 19.18 -13.06
CA ALA A 72 13.93 19.91 -11.95
C ALA A 72 14.33 19.18 -10.64
N LEU A 73 15.19 19.84 -9.85
CA LEU A 73 15.76 19.29 -8.62
C LEU A 73 15.09 19.89 -7.39
N TYR A 74 14.73 19.02 -6.46
CA TYR A 74 14.25 19.35 -5.13
C TYR A 74 15.26 18.86 -4.10
N GLU A 75 15.73 19.78 -3.25
CA GLU A 75 16.74 19.54 -2.21
C GLU A 75 16.22 18.72 -1.03
N PRO A 76 17.04 17.86 -0.39
CA PRO A 76 16.65 17.04 0.77
C PRO A 76 15.83 17.82 1.80
N THR A 77 14.85 17.16 2.42
CA THR A 77 14.01 17.78 3.46
C THR A 77 14.10 16.97 4.74
N ASP A 78 13.69 17.55 5.86
CA ASP A 78 13.59 16.83 7.14
C ASP A 78 12.67 15.60 7.07
N ARG A 79 11.77 15.55 6.08
CA ARG A 79 10.80 14.46 5.87
C ARG A 79 11.27 13.42 4.84
N PHE A 80 12.24 13.78 3.99
CA PHE A 80 12.69 12.93 2.90
C PHE A 80 14.19 13.17 2.57
N PRO A 81 15.06 12.17 2.80
CA PRO A 81 16.50 12.40 2.95
C PRO A 81 17.27 12.48 1.62
N ALA A 82 16.70 11.95 0.53
CA ALA A 82 17.30 11.99 -0.81
C ALA A 82 16.84 13.21 -1.58
N ALA A 83 17.69 13.71 -2.50
CA ALA A 83 17.26 14.67 -3.50
C ALA A 83 16.21 14.03 -4.42
N ARG A 84 15.23 14.80 -4.91
CA ARG A 84 14.27 14.31 -5.92
C ARG A 84 14.55 15.03 -7.21
N ILE A 85 14.72 14.27 -8.29
CA ILE A 85 15.03 14.82 -9.61
C ILE A 85 13.94 14.35 -10.57
N TYR A 86 13.22 15.30 -11.12
CA TYR A 86 12.27 15.08 -12.20
C TYR A 86 12.96 15.48 -13.50
N PHE A 87 13.07 14.56 -14.45
CA PHE A 87 13.92 14.80 -15.61
C PHE A 87 13.34 14.26 -16.91
N MET A 88 13.82 14.84 -18.00
CA MET A 88 13.82 14.24 -19.32
C MET A 88 15.27 14.15 -19.80
N LYS A 89 15.58 13.13 -20.61
CA LYS A 89 16.94 12.95 -21.13
C LYS A 89 16.95 12.64 -22.63
N SER A 90 18.04 13.00 -23.29
CA SER A 90 18.31 12.62 -24.68
C SER A 90 19.81 12.68 -24.98
N GLU A 91 20.25 11.88 -25.94
CA GLU A 91 21.58 11.99 -26.56
C GLU A 91 21.56 12.93 -27.77
N ASP A 92 20.36 13.29 -28.27
CA ASP A 92 20.18 14.16 -29.44
C ASP A 92 20.29 15.64 -29.08
N LEU A 93 21.34 16.30 -29.58
CA LEU A 93 21.56 17.74 -29.44
C LEU A 93 20.43 18.61 -30.00
N PHE A 94 19.78 18.18 -31.09
CA PHE A 94 18.64 18.93 -31.64
C PHE A 94 17.47 18.90 -30.68
N TRP A 95 17.15 17.74 -30.10
CA TRP A 95 16.15 17.63 -29.05
C TRP A 95 16.48 18.55 -27.86
N VAL A 96 17.75 18.58 -27.43
CA VAL A 96 18.22 19.46 -26.34
C VAL A 96 18.00 20.94 -26.67
N GLY A 97 18.29 21.36 -27.90
CA GLY A 97 18.03 22.72 -28.36
C GLY A 97 16.53 23.06 -28.35
N HIS A 98 15.68 22.16 -28.81
CA HIS A 98 14.22 22.36 -28.84
C HIS A 98 13.62 22.45 -27.44
N ILE A 99 14.00 21.55 -26.53
CA ILE A 99 13.49 21.57 -25.15
C ILE A 99 14.03 22.79 -24.39
N GLY A 100 15.30 23.16 -24.61
CA GLY A 100 15.92 24.35 -24.02
C GLY A 100 15.18 25.62 -24.45
N ALA A 101 14.93 25.78 -25.75
CA ALA A 101 14.17 26.93 -26.27
C ALA A 101 12.74 26.98 -25.71
N TYR A 102 12.06 25.82 -25.61
CA TYR A 102 10.72 25.75 -25.02
C TYR A 102 10.73 26.20 -23.56
N ILE A 103 11.69 25.73 -22.75
CA ILE A 103 11.80 26.08 -21.33
C ILE A 103 12.14 27.56 -21.13
N GLU A 104 13.06 28.10 -21.95
CA GLU A 104 13.45 29.51 -21.91
C GLU A 104 12.30 30.45 -22.31
N GLN A 105 11.49 30.08 -23.31
CA GLN A 105 10.27 30.81 -23.68
C GLN A 105 9.27 30.91 -22.52
N HIS A 106 9.32 29.98 -21.57
CA HIS A 106 8.48 29.98 -20.37
C HIS A 106 9.20 30.60 -19.15
N GLY A 107 10.28 31.35 -19.38
CA GLY A 107 10.97 32.15 -18.36
C GLY A 107 11.92 31.36 -17.46
N VAL A 108 12.24 30.13 -17.81
CA VAL A 108 13.14 29.27 -17.02
C VAL A 108 14.49 29.17 -17.72
N LYS A 109 15.57 29.53 -17.01
CA LYS A 109 16.94 29.45 -17.55
C LYS A 109 17.63 28.19 -17.06
N LEU A 110 18.09 27.35 -17.99
CA LEU A 110 18.85 26.14 -17.68
C LEU A 110 20.35 26.45 -17.59
N ALA A 111 20.93 26.30 -16.40
CA ALA A 111 22.39 26.38 -16.24
C ALA A 111 23.03 25.00 -16.46
N PRO A 112 24.16 24.90 -17.18
CA PRO A 112 24.92 23.66 -17.25
C PRO A 112 25.59 23.37 -15.90
N VAL A 113 25.52 22.10 -15.49
CA VAL A 113 26.10 21.61 -14.23
C VAL A 113 27.03 20.44 -14.54
N ASN A 114 28.24 20.47 -13.96
CA ASN A 114 29.22 19.38 -14.03
C ASN A 114 29.09 18.44 -12.83
N ASP A 115 29.83 17.32 -12.83
CA ASP A 115 29.74 16.30 -11.78
C ASP A 115 29.98 16.84 -10.37
N ALA A 116 31.00 17.69 -10.18
CA ALA A 116 31.34 18.25 -8.87
C ALA A 116 30.24 19.18 -8.34
N SER A 117 29.62 19.99 -9.21
CA SER A 117 28.49 20.83 -8.84
C SER A 117 27.21 20.00 -8.63
N PHE A 118 27.01 18.94 -9.43
CA PHE A 118 25.86 18.04 -9.28
C PHE A 118 25.90 17.30 -7.94
N SER A 119 27.06 16.72 -7.58
CA SER A 119 27.31 16.08 -6.29
C SER A 119 26.97 17.01 -5.11
N LYS A 120 27.36 18.28 -5.18
CA LYS A 120 26.98 19.29 -4.18
C LYS A 120 25.48 19.59 -4.14
N LEU A 121 24.80 19.67 -5.29
CA LEU A 121 23.37 19.95 -5.37
C LEU A 121 22.52 18.83 -4.75
N ILE A 122 22.93 17.57 -4.91
CA ILE A 122 22.22 16.43 -4.33
C ILE A 122 22.64 16.13 -2.90
N ASP A 123 23.74 16.75 -2.44
CA ASP A 123 24.36 16.52 -1.14
C ASP A 123 24.54 15.02 -0.84
N ASP A 124 25.26 14.34 -1.74
CA ASP A 124 25.53 12.90 -1.66
C ASP A 124 26.40 12.53 -0.43
N ALA A 125 27.35 13.39 -0.06
CA ALA A 125 28.22 13.20 1.10
C ALA A 125 27.43 13.12 2.42
N GLY A 126 26.37 13.94 2.58
CA GLY A 126 25.50 13.92 3.75
C GLY A 126 24.38 12.87 3.71
N TYR A 127 24.20 12.17 2.58
CA TYR A 127 23.01 11.35 2.35
C TYR A 127 22.87 10.20 3.33
N VAL A 128 23.92 9.40 3.52
CA VAL A 128 23.88 8.20 4.37
C VAL A 128 23.43 8.54 5.79
N GLN A 129 23.95 9.64 6.36
CA GLN A 129 23.55 10.09 7.69
C GLN A 129 22.07 10.49 7.76
N ARG A 130 21.58 11.23 6.77
CA ARG A 130 20.15 11.59 6.68
C ARG A 130 19.28 10.36 6.50
N TYR A 131 19.70 9.43 5.65
CA TYR A 131 18.99 8.19 5.38
C TYR A 131 18.84 7.36 6.66
N VAL A 132 19.92 7.13 7.40
CA VAL A 132 19.87 6.36 8.66
C VAL A 132 18.91 6.99 9.66
N ALA A 133 19.01 8.30 9.88
CA ALA A 133 18.12 9.01 10.81
C ALA A 133 16.64 8.94 10.37
N TRP A 134 16.38 9.15 9.08
CA TRP A 134 15.05 9.06 8.50
C TRP A 134 14.49 7.63 8.55
N HIS A 135 15.31 6.62 8.24
CA HIS A 135 14.91 5.23 8.17
C HIS A 135 14.52 4.69 9.55
N GLU A 136 15.29 4.99 10.59
CA GLU A 136 14.94 4.60 11.97
C GLU A 136 13.63 5.24 12.45
N LYS A 137 13.41 6.51 12.12
CA LYS A 137 12.13 7.18 12.39
C LYS A 137 10.98 6.53 11.63
N ARG A 138 11.15 6.32 10.32
CA ARG A 138 10.15 5.67 9.47
C ARG A 138 9.80 4.27 9.96
N LYS A 139 10.79 3.47 10.38
CA LYS A 139 10.60 2.13 10.94
C LYS A 139 9.79 2.15 12.23
N THR A 140 10.02 3.16 13.07
CA THR A 140 9.23 3.37 14.29
C THR A 140 7.78 3.71 13.93
N ASP A 141 7.58 4.68 13.03
CA ASP A 141 6.27 5.15 12.59
C ASP A 141 5.47 4.07 11.85
N ALA A 142 6.16 3.19 11.09
CA ALA A 142 5.56 2.13 10.31
C ALA A 142 5.40 0.81 11.09
N SER A 143 5.92 0.68 12.31
CA SER A 143 5.98 -0.59 13.04
C SER A 143 4.64 -1.34 13.15
N LEU A 144 3.54 -0.62 13.40
CA LEU A 144 2.19 -1.19 13.43
C LEU A 144 1.72 -1.64 12.03
N PHE A 145 2.06 -0.87 10.99
CA PHE A 145 1.76 -1.25 9.61
C PHE A 145 2.55 -2.47 9.19
N ASP A 146 3.85 -2.52 9.50
CA ASP A 146 4.75 -3.61 9.11
C ASP A 146 4.34 -4.93 9.78
N GLY A 147 3.95 -4.91 11.05
CA GLY A 147 3.43 -6.10 11.70
C GLY A 147 2.08 -6.56 11.16
N LEU A 148 1.18 -5.62 10.83
CA LEU A 148 -0.08 -5.93 10.14
C LEU A 148 0.19 -6.51 8.74
N LEU A 149 1.07 -5.89 7.96
CA LEU A 149 1.47 -6.34 6.62
C LEU A 149 2.08 -7.74 6.68
N GLY A 150 3.02 -7.98 7.61
CA GLY A 150 3.64 -9.28 7.80
C GLY A 150 2.61 -10.39 8.02
N GLY A 151 1.69 -10.19 8.96
CA GLY A 151 0.62 -11.16 9.20
C GLY A 151 -0.34 -11.32 8.02
N ARG A 152 -0.62 -10.25 7.25
CA ARG A 152 -1.46 -10.32 6.05
C ARG A 152 -0.76 -11.05 4.90
N LEU A 153 0.55 -10.87 4.73
CA LEU A 153 1.36 -11.59 3.73
C LEU A 153 1.32 -13.11 3.96
N GLU A 154 1.38 -13.52 5.23
CA GLU A 154 1.33 -14.93 5.64
C GLU A 154 -0.08 -15.53 5.50
N ASN A 155 -1.11 -14.78 5.89
CA ASN A 155 -2.45 -15.35 6.11
C ASN A 155 -3.48 -15.03 5.01
N THR A 156 -3.22 -14.08 4.12
CA THR A 156 -4.20 -13.58 3.15
C THR A 156 -3.64 -13.48 1.72
N ALA A 157 -4.49 -13.11 0.76
CA ALA A 157 -4.12 -12.88 -0.63
C ALA A 157 -3.26 -11.62 -0.86
N VAL A 158 -2.94 -10.87 0.21
CA VAL A 158 -1.98 -9.77 0.15
C VAL A 158 -0.57 -10.31 -0.17
N ASP A 159 0.12 -9.64 -1.08
CA ASP A 159 1.50 -9.93 -1.50
C ASP A 159 2.41 -8.70 -1.48
N GLN A 160 1.86 -7.50 -1.27
CA GLN A 160 2.62 -6.27 -1.18
C GLN A 160 1.93 -5.23 -0.29
N GLY A 161 2.71 -4.28 0.21
CA GLY A 161 2.25 -3.18 1.05
C GLY A 161 2.82 -1.84 0.61
N ILE A 162 2.02 -0.78 0.73
CA ILE A 162 2.48 0.61 0.57
C ILE A 162 2.18 1.37 1.86
N TRP A 163 3.19 2.02 2.41
CA TRP A 163 3.05 2.94 3.54
C TRP A 163 3.11 4.39 3.06
N LEU A 164 1.96 5.08 3.12
CA LEU A 164 1.82 6.50 2.87
C LEU A 164 2.10 7.26 4.18
N SER A 165 3.37 7.59 4.38
CA SER A 165 3.84 8.30 5.57
C SER A 165 3.83 9.80 5.35
N SER A 166 3.45 10.53 6.40
CA SER A 166 3.63 11.98 6.54
C SER A 166 4.41 12.32 7.82
N ASP A 167 5.36 11.46 8.19
CA ASP A 167 6.33 11.73 9.26
C ASP A 167 5.66 12.01 10.62
N GLY A 168 4.73 11.11 11.02
CA GLY A 168 4.00 11.22 12.28
C GLY A 168 2.89 12.27 12.27
N ARG A 169 2.42 12.65 11.09
CA ARG A 169 1.32 13.62 10.89
C ARG A 169 0.21 13.03 10.06
N CYS A 170 -0.98 13.61 10.14
CA CYS A 170 -2.13 13.27 9.32
C CYS A 170 -1.89 13.73 7.87
N LEU A 171 -2.12 12.84 6.91
CA LEU A 171 -2.00 13.17 5.48
C LEU A 171 -2.95 14.28 5.02
N VAL A 172 -4.09 14.46 5.70
CA VAL A 172 -5.12 15.43 5.31
C VAL A 172 -4.88 16.82 5.88
N CYS A 173 -4.53 16.93 7.17
CA CYS A 173 -4.43 18.23 7.85
C CYS A 173 -3.05 18.55 8.44
N GLY A 174 -2.10 17.61 8.43
CA GLY A 174 -0.76 17.83 8.99
C GLY A 174 -0.67 17.80 10.52
N GLU A 175 -1.78 17.56 11.23
CA GLU A 175 -1.81 17.38 12.69
C GLU A 175 -1.04 16.14 13.11
N LYS A 176 -0.37 16.19 14.28
CA LYS A 176 0.41 15.06 14.79
C LYS A 176 -0.50 13.84 15.03
N THR A 177 -0.07 12.66 14.58
CA THR A 177 -0.79 11.41 14.80
C THR A 177 0.13 10.20 14.73
N ASP A 178 -0.18 9.21 15.55
CA ASP A 178 0.38 7.85 15.54
C ASP A 178 -0.63 6.82 15.01
N ARG A 179 -1.81 7.28 14.56
CA ARG A 179 -2.88 6.41 14.10
C ARG A 179 -2.67 6.00 12.65
N MET A 180 -3.09 4.78 12.36
CA MET A 180 -3.04 4.18 11.05
C MET A 180 -4.46 3.82 10.60
N ALA A 181 -4.77 4.18 9.36
CA ALA A 181 -5.87 3.58 8.62
C ALA A 181 -5.30 2.70 7.50
N THR A 182 -6.04 1.66 7.11
CA THR A 182 -5.62 0.78 6.00
C THR A 182 -6.74 0.54 5.02
N SER A 183 -6.38 0.36 3.75
CA SER A 183 -7.28 -0.13 2.71
C SER A 183 -6.59 -1.27 1.98
N THR A 184 -7.36 -2.23 1.48
CA THR A 184 -6.82 -3.33 0.69
C THR A 184 -7.52 -3.36 -0.65
N VAL A 185 -6.73 -3.40 -1.72
CA VAL A 185 -7.20 -3.54 -3.09
C VAL A 185 -6.72 -4.89 -3.59
N TRP A 186 -7.62 -5.67 -4.17
CA TRP A 186 -7.32 -7.03 -4.61
C TRP A 186 -7.90 -7.30 -5.98
N GLY A 187 -7.06 -7.86 -6.85
CA GLY A 187 -7.41 -8.38 -8.18
C GLY A 187 -6.62 -9.65 -8.45
N LYS A 188 -5.65 -9.59 -9.37
CA LYS A 188 -4.68 -10.70 -9.56
C LYS A 188 -3.69 -10.81 -8.39
N SER A 189 -3.30 -9.68 -7.82
CA SER A 189 -2.45 -9.54 -6.62
C SER A 189 -3.18 -8.68 -5.59
N GLY A 190 -2.84 -8.88 -4.31
CA GLY A 190 -3.44 -8.14 -3.19
C GLY A 190 -2.47 -7.11 -2.62
N MET A 191 -2.89 -5.84 -2.60
CA MET A 191 -2.08 -4.75 -2.06
C MET A 191 -2.79 -4.10 -0.88
N ILE A 192 -2.11 -4.04 0.27
CA ILE A 192 -2.54 -3.22 1.40
C ILE A 192 -1.87 -1.85 1.33
N ILE A 193 -2.65 -0.80 1.54
CA ILE A 193 -2.19 0.59 1.60
C ILE A 193 -2.46 1.08 3.02
N GLY A 194 -1.39 1.31 3.77
CA GLY A 194 -1.43 1.96 5.07
C GLY A 194 -1.21 3.45 4.95
N MET A 195 -1.87 4.22 5.80
CA MET A 195 -1.83 5.67 5.78
C MET A 195 -1.98 6.28 7.17
N GLN A 196 -1.35 7.43 7.40
CA GLN A 196 -1.44 8.17 8.66
C GLN A 196 -2.62 9.16 8.61
N LEU A 197 -3.64 8.91 9.44
CA LEU A 197 -4.81 9.78 9.59
C LEU A 197 -5.05 10.07 11.06
N CYS A 198 -5.32 11.33 11.42
CA CYS A 198 -5.77 11.63 12.77
C CYS A 198 -7.20 11.09 13.00
N LEU A 199 -7.61 11.01 14.28
CA LEU A 199 -8.90 10.44 14.68
C LEU A 199 -10.09 11.05 13.91
N THR A 200 -10.08 12.37 13.70
CA THR A 200 -11.13 13.08 12.98
C THR A 200 -11.25 12.58 11.53
N HIS A 201 -10.14 12.57 10.79
CA HIS A 201 -10.15 12.18 9.38
C HIS A 201 -10.31 10.66 9.20
N GLU A 202 -9.87 9.84 10.15
CA GLU A 202 -10.22 8.42 10.20
C GLU A 202 -11.74 8.23 10.31
N ALA A 203 -12.39 8.93 11.24
CA ALA A 203 -13.85 8.84 11.43
C ALA A 203 -14.64 9.39 10.23
N GLU A 204 -14.15 10.43 9.56
CA GLU A 204 -14.75 10.94 8.32
C GLU A 204 -14.60 9.95 7.16
N SER A 205 -13.46 9.27 7.05
CA SER A 205 -13.21 8.30 6.00
C SER A 205 -14.18 7.12 6.04
N GLN A 206 -14.63 6.72 7.24
CA GLN A 206 -15.62 5.65 7.43
C GLN A 206 -17.01 6.01 6.87
N LYS A 207 -17.30 7.30 6.64
CA LYS A 207 -18.55 7.77 6.02
C LYS A 207 -18.50 7.73 4.49
N GLN A 208 -17.34 7.46 3.90
CA GLN A 208 -17.18 7.34 2.46
C GLN A 208 -17.30 5.88 2.01
N SER A 209 -17.49 5.66 0.71
CA SER A 209 -17.57 4.30 0.15
C SER A 209 -16.27 3.52 0.30
N THR A 210 -15.11 4.20 0.21
CA THR A 210 -13.79 3.63 0.49
C THR A 210 -12.86 4.68 1.10
N LEU A 211 -11.88 4.21 1.88
CA LEU A 211 -10.80 5.04 2.41
C LEU A 211 -9.98 5.71 1.29
N LEU A 212 -9.78 5.02 0.17
CA LEU A 212 -9.10 5.59 -0.99
C LEU A 212 -9.91 6.72 -1.63
N ASN A 213 -11.24 6.58 -1.71
CA ASN A 213 -12.12 7.66 -2.18
C ASN A 213 -12.05 8.87 -1.26
N TYR A 214 -11.99 8.65 0.06
CA TYR A 214 -11.78 9.71 1.02
C TYR A 214 -10.46 10.46 0.77
N LEU A 215 -9.34 9.74 0.65
CA LEU A 215 -8.06 10.35 0.35
C LEU A 215 -8.08 11.12 -0.98
N THR A 216 -8.67 10.57 -2.03
CA THR A 216 -8.73 11.28 -3.33
C THR A 216 -9.45 12.62 -3.23
N LYS A 217 -10.53 12.72 -2.43
CA LYS A 217 -11.24 13.98 -2.20
C LYS A 217 -10.37 15.04 -1.51
N HIS A 218 -9.52 14.63 -0.57
CA HIS A 218 -8.72 15.55 0.25
C HIS A 218 -7.33 15.84 -0.33
N LEU A 219 -6.72 14.89 -1.02
CA LEU A 219 -5.38 15.00 -1.62
C LEU A 219 -5.44 15.43 -3.09
N GLY A 220 -6.63 15.77 -3.57
CA GLY A 220 -6.87 16.18 -4.95
C GLY A 220 -7.10 15.03 -5.93
N GLY A 221 -6.71 13.77 -5.65
CA GLY A 221 -6.79 12.60 -6.54
C GLY A 221 -8.00 12.47 -7.49
N THR A 222 -7.78 11.97 -8.73
CA THR A 222 -8.89 11.36 -9.49
C THR A 222 -9.42 10.17 -8.70
N VAL A 223 -10.73 10.09 -8.49
CA VAL A 223 -11.36 8.99 -7.74
C VAL A 223 -11.23 7.69 -8.55
N MET A 224 -10.15 6.93 -8.31
CA MET A 224 -9.84 5.67 -9.00
C MET A 224 -10.93 4.61 -8.83
N PHE A 225 -11.76 4.73 -7.80
CA PHE A 225 -12.77 3.73 -7.41
C PHE A 225 -14.17 4.34 -7.24
N SER A 226 -14.50 5.37 -8.01
CA SER A 226 -15.77 6.11 -7.92
C SER A 226 -17.02 5.25 -8.17
N ASN A 227 -16.85 4.10 -8.82
CA ASN A 227 -17.94 3.20 -9.19
C ASN A 227 -17.99 1.89 -8.40
N MET A 228 -17.21 1.76 -7.32
CA MET A 228 -17.26 0.56 -6.47
C MET A 228 -18.44 0.64 -5.50
N ARG A 229 -19.36 -0.31 -5.60
CA ARG A 229 -20.40 -0.53 -4.57
C ARG A 229 -20.02 -1.69 -3.66
N PRO A 230 -20.47 -1.68 -2.39
CA PRO A 230 -20.41 -2.87 -1.56
C PRO A 230 -21.15 -4.03 -2.25
N ARG A 231 -20.58 -5.24 -2.14
CA ARG A 231 -21.24 -6.46 -2.58
C ARG A 231 -22.48 -6.73 -1.74
N THR A 232 -23.55 -7.23 -2.35
CA THR A 232 -24.74 -7.72 -1.64
C THR A 232 -24.39 -8.98 -0.84
N THR A 233 -25.31 -9.45 0.01
CA THR A 233 -25.10 -10.69 0.77
C THR A 233 -24.99 -11.89 -0.16
N GLU A 234 -25.84 -11.93 -1.19
CA GLU A 234 -25.89 -13.00 -2.19
C GLU A 234 -24.58 -13.07 -2.98
N GLU A 235 -24.06 -11.94 -3.44
CA GLU A 235 -22.79 -11.86 -4.16
C GLU A 235 -21.61 -12.35 -3.30
N LYS A 236 -21.61 -12.03 -2.00
CA LYS A 236 -20.58 -12.52 -1.07
C LYS A 236 -20.66 -14.03 -0.87
N LEU A 237 -21.87 -14.58 -0.78
CA LEU A 237 -22.09 -16.02 -0.65
C LEU A 237 -21.69 -16.79 -1.91
N GLU A 238 -22.04 -16.25 -3.09
CA GLU A 238 -21.64 -16.84 -4.36
C GLU A 238 -20.12 -16.90 -4.49
N GLN A 239 -19.43 -15.80 -4.18
CA GLN A 239 -17.96 -15.76 -4.17
C GLN A 239 -17.35 -16.68 -3.13
N THR A 240 -17.95 -16.78 -1.95
CA THR A 240 -17.52 -17.72 -0.91
C THR A 240 -17.65 -19.17 -1.40
N CYS A 241 -18.77 -19.51 -2.04
CA CYS A 241 -18.98 -20.84 -2.62
C CYS A 241 -17.96 -21.12 -3.73
N GLU A 242 -17.69 -20.15 -4.59
CA GLU A 242 -16.73 -20.29 -5.68
C GLU A 242 -15.30 -20.48 -5.14
N ALA A 243 -14.88 -19.67 -4.17
CA ALA A 243 -13.58 -19.81 -3.53
C ALA A 243 -13.41 -21.17 -2.85
N LEU A 244 -14.45 -21.66 -2.17
CA LEU A 244 -14.44 -22.99 -1.56
C LEU A 244 -14.33 -24.11 -2.61
N LYS A 245 -15.07 -24.01 -3.72
CA LYS A 245 -15.04 -25.00 -4.80
C LYS A 245 -13.73 -25.02 -5.56
N VAL A 246 -13.32 -23.86 -6.08
CA VAL A 246 -12.19 -23.75 -7.01
C VAL A 246 -10.87 -23.74 -6.27
N ASN A 247 -10.75 -22.90 -5.24
CA ASN A 247 -9.47 -22.67 -4.57
C ASN A 247 -9.22 -23.67 -3.43
N LEU A 248 -10.25 -24.04 -2.65
CA LEU A 248 -10.11 -25.04 -1.58
C LEU A 248 -10.48 -26.47 -2.01
N LYS A 249 -10.95 -26.68 -3.24
CA LYS A 249 -11.36 -28.00 -3.78
C LYS A 249 -12.39 -28.70 -2.89
N CYS A 250 -13.35 -27.94 -2.38
CA CYS A 250 -14.44 -28.45 -1.56
C CYS A 250 -15.71 -28.68 -2.41
N THR A 251 -16.51 -29.65 -2.02
CA THR A 251 -17.89 -29.80 -2.47
C THR A 251 -18.81 -29.03 -1.53
N ILE A 252 -19.64 -28.12 -2.05
CA ILE A 252 -20.63 -27.43 -1.22
C ILE A 252 -21.70 -28.42 -0.77
N VAL A 253 -21.89 -28.54 0.54
CA VAL A 253 -22.88 -29.42 1.16
C VAL A 253 -24.19 -28.67 1.34
N LYS A 254 -24.12 -27.45 1.89
CA LYS A 254 -25.29 -26.60 2.11
C LYS A 254 -24.93 -25.12 2.19
N VAL A 255 -25.91 -24.29 1.83
CA VAL A 255 -25.88 -22.84 1.99
C VAL A 255 -27.16 -22.44 2.71
N GLU A 256 -27.03 -21.87 3.90
CA GLU A 256 -28.15 -21.47 4.76
C GLU A 256 -27.90 -20.03 5.23
N GLU A 257 -28.80 -19.11 4.84
CA GLU A 257 -28.70 -17.68 5.13
C GLU A 257 -27.31 -17.11 4.80
N LYS A 258 -26.45 -16.93 5.82
CA LYS A 258 -25.10 -16.36 5.73
C LYS A 258 -24.00 -17.37 6.02
N THR A 259 -24.32 -18.66 5.96
CA THR A 259 -23.43 -19.76 6.29
C THR A 259 -23.28 -20.71 5.11
N VAL A 260 -22.04 -21.00 4.74
CA VAL A 260 -21.69 -21.99 3.72
C VAL A 260 -20.98 -23.16 4.40
N THR A 261 -21.51 -24.37 4.22
CA THR A 261 -20.85 -25.61 4.64
C THR A 261 -20.34 -26.34 3.41
N ALA A 262 -19.06 -26.64 3.40
CA ALA A 262 -18.40 -27.36 2.32
C ALA A 262 -17.55 -28.50 2.88
N ARG A 263 -17.28 -29.52 2.05
CA ARG A 263 -16.52 -30.70 2.45
C ARG A 263 -15.39 -30.98 1.49
N ARG A 264 -14.20 -31.26 2.03
CA ARG A 264 -13.03 -31.73 1.30
C ARG A 264 -13.16 -33.22 0.96
N GLN A 265 -12.41 -33.69 -0.03
CA GLN A 265 -12.34 -35.11 -0.37
C GLN A 265 -11.83 -35.98 0.81
N SER A 266 -10.98 -35.43 1.67
CA SER A 266 -10.50 -36.04 2.91
C SER A 266 -11.59 -36.26 3.98
N GLY A 267 -12.78 -35.70 3.78
CA GLY A 267 -13.87 -35.73 4.76
C GLY A 267 -13.91 -34.54 5.71
N ILE A 268 -12.86 -33.70 5.74
CA ILE A 268 -12.83 -32.43 6.51
C ILE A 268 -13.97 -31.53 6.07
N THR A 269 -14.66 -30.95 7.05
CA THR A 269 -15.77 -30.02 6.82
C THR A 269 -15.33 -28.59 7.15
N VAL A 270 -15.63 -27.66 6.25
CA VAL A 270 -15.34 -26.23 6.35
C VAL A 270 -16.68 -25.50 6.47
N ILE A 271 -16.87 -24.78 7.57
CA ILE A 271 -18.08 -23.96 7.81
C ILE A 271 -17.68 -22.49 7.86
N ILE A 272 -18.18 -21.72 6.90
CA ILE A 272 -17.96 -20.28 6.77
C ILE A 272 -19.23 -19.56 7.18
N ARG A 273 -19.18 -18.78 8.26
CA ARG A 273 -20.26 -17.87 8.69
C ARG A 273 -19.84 -16.44 8.40
N GLN A 274 -20.59 -15.71 7.57
CA GLN A 274 -20.19 -14.37 7.09
C GLN A 274 -21.34 -13.36 7.27
N HIS A 275 -21.56 -12.85 8.49
CA HIS A 275 -22.62 -11.84 8.71
C HIS A 275 -22.23 -10.46 8.18
N SER A 276 -20.96 -10.08 8.40
CA SER A 276 -20.29 -8.88 7.88
C SER A 276 -18.78 -9.12 7.88
N LEU A 277 -18.01 -8.20 7.29
CA LEU A 277 -16.53 -8.25 7.35
C LEU A 277 -15.97 -8.14 8.78
N SER A 278 -16.77 -7.64 9.72
CA SER A 278 -16.42 -7.53 11.15
C SER A 278 -17.12 -8.56 12.05
N ASN A 279 -17.97 -9.41 11.47
CA ASN A 279 -18.70 -10.47 12.18
C ASN A 279 -18.72 -11.73 11.32
N TYR A 280 -17.67 -12.53 11.47
CA TYR A 280 -17.50 -13.78 10.73
C TYR A 280 -16.86 -14.84 11.61
N ALA A 281 -16.95 -16.09 11.17
CA ALA A 281 -16.18 -17.17 11.72
C ALA A 281 -15.92 -18.25 10.67
N TYR A 282 -14.75 -18.86 10.72
CA TYR A 282 -14.39 -20.03 9.91
C TYR A 282 -14.14 -21.20 10.85
N ASN A 283 -14.85 -22.31 10.66
CA ASN A 283 -14.66 -23.52 11.46
C ASN A 283 -14.19 -24.66 10.58
N ILE A 284 -13.13 -25.34 11.01
CA ILE A 284 -12.61 -26.56 10.37
C ILE A 284 -12.93 -27.73 11.28
N LEU A 285 -13.66 -28.71 10.77
CA LEU A 285 -14.14 -29.87 11.51
C LEU A 285 -13.57 -31.15 10.91
N SER A 286 -13.27 -32.10 11.79
CA SER A 286 -12.97 -33.50 11.44
C SER A 286 -14.14 -34.17 10.70
N PRO A 287 -13.91 -35.33 10.04
CA PRO A 287 -14.98 -36.11 9.41
C PRO A 287 -16.11 -36.50 10.36
N GLU A 288 -15.81 -36.65 11.66
CA GLU A 288 -16.78 -36.97 12.72
C GLU A 288 -17.50 -35.73 13.28
N GLY A 289 -17.20 -34.53 12.76
CA GLY A 289 -17.84 -33.28 13.18
C GLY A 289 -17.23 -32.63 14.43
N LYS A 290 -16.08 -33.12 14.94
CA LYS A 290 -15.36 -32.43 16.02
C LYS A 290 -14.58 -31.24 15.47
N GLN A 291 -14.65 -30.11 16.17
CA GLN A 291 -13.96 -28.89 15.79
C GLN A 291 -12.43 -29.01 15.99
N LEU A 292 -11.67 -28.73 14.94
CA LEU A 292 -10.21 -28.85 14.90
C LEU A 292 -9.54 -27.47 15.04
N SER A 293 -10.03 -26.49 14.30
CA SER A 293 -9.55 -25.12 14.35
C SER A 293 -10.67 -24.11 14.08
N ARG A 294 -10.43 -22.86 14.44
CA ARG A 294 -11.38 -21.75 14.28
C ARG A 294 -10.70 -20.45 13.99
N VAL A 295 -11.26 -19.65 13.10
CA VAL A 295 -11.00 -18.21 13.00
C VAL A 295 -12.26 -17.47 13.44
N ASP A 296 -12.12 -16.42 14.23
CA ASP A 296 -13.24 -15.63 14.76
C ASP A 296 -12.89 -14.14 14.83
N SER A 297 -13.88 -13.30 14.57
CA SER A 297 -13.77 -11.83 14.66
C SER A 297 -14.24 -11.26 16.01
N ALA A 298 -14.68 -12.12 16.93
CA ALA A 298 -15.18 -11.69 18.23
C ALA A 298 -14.07 -11.13 19.13
N ASN A 299 -14.33 -9.98 19.74
CA ASN A 299 -13.39 -9.30 20.63
C ASN A 299 -13.41 -9.88 22.05
N HIS A 300 -12.92 -11.11 22.23
CA HIS A 300 -12.82 -11.76 23.55
C HIS A 300 -11.42 -12.29 23.87
N HIS A 301 -10.45 -12.11 22.97
CA HIS A 301 -9.05 -12.44 23.17
C HIS A 301 -8.15 -11.21 23.03
N LYS A 302 -7.09 -11.15 23.84
CA LYS A 302 -6.06 -10.12 23.73
C LYS A 302 -4.96 -10.60 22.80
N VAL A 303 -5.04 -10.21 21.54
CA VAL A 303 -4.02 -10.49 20.51
C VAL A 303 -3.34 -9.18 20.06
N PRO A 304 -2.11 -9.22 19.51
CA PRO A 304 -1.39 -8.02 19.08
C PRO A 304 -2.11 -7.23 17.98
N TYR A 305 -2.85 -7.93 17.10
CA TYR A 305 -3.65 -7.36 16.02
C TYR A 305 -5.06 -7.96 16.09
N GLY A 306 -5.95 -7.29 16.83
CA GLY A 306 -7.31 -7.74 17.09
C GLY A 306 -8.38 -6.94 16.36
N PRO A 307 -9.65 -7.37 16.43
CA PRO A 307 -10.14 -8.46 17.28
C PRO A 307 -10.00 -9.86 16.67
N ASP A 308 -9.68 -9.92 15.38
CA ASP A 308 -9.67 -11.17 14.61
C ASP A 308 -8.53 -12.10 15.04
N HIS A 309 -8.88 -13.33 15.39
CA HIS A 309 -7.95 -14.29 15.97
C HIS A 309 -8.20 -15.71 15.47
N VAL A 310 -7.19 -16.56 15.62
CA VAL A 310 -7.20 -17.97 15.23
C VAL A 310 -6.92 -18.86 16.44
N HIS A 311 -7.68 -19.95 16.50
CA HIS A 311 -7.50 -21.09 17.37
C HIS A 311 -6.98 -22.26 16.53
N SER A 312 -5.65 -22.43 16.48
CA SER A 312 -5.01 -23.35 15.54
C SER A 312 -5.21 -24.84 15.90
N ASP A 313 -5.41 -25.17 17.18
CA ASP A 313 -5.67 -26.55 17.60
C ASP A 313 -6.60 -26.63 18.83
N LEU A 314 -7.88 -26.83 18.57
CA LEU A 314 -8.93 -26.93 19.59
C LEU A 314 -8.99 -28.29 20.31
N ARG A 315 -8.17 -29.27 19.90
CA ARG A 315 -8.11 -30.57 20.59
C ARG A 315 -7.34 -30.49 21.91
N LYS A 316 -6.49 -29.47 22.10
CA LYS A 316 -5.66 -29.29 23.29
C LYS A 316 -6.33 -28.31 24.26
N SER A 317 -6.94 -28.84 25.33
CA SER A 317 -7.70 -28.04 26.32
C SER A 317 -6.88 -27.00 27.10
N THR A 318 -5.55 -27.14 27.18
CA THR A 318 -4.68 -26.27 28.00
C THR A 318 -3.59 -25.52 27.22
N LYS A 319 -3.54 -25.67 25.89
CA LYS A 319 -2.48 -25.10 25.03
C LYS A 319 -2.98 -24.54 23.70
N ASN A 320 -4.24 -24.09 23.64
CA ASN A 320 -4.70 -23.41 22.44
C ASN A 320 -4.07 -22.01 22.41
N VAL A 321 -2.95 -21.89 21.70
CA VAL A 321 -2.28 -20.61 21.48
C VAL A 321 -3.19 -19.81 20.55
N VAL A 322 -3.80 -18.75 21.11
CA VAL A 322 -4.64 -17.85 20.34
C VAL A 322 -3.75 -16.75 19.75
N GLU A 323 -3.79 -16.61 18.44
CA GLU A 323 -2.96 -15.68 17.69
C GLU A 323 -3.84 -14.74 16.88
N ALA A 324 -3.30 -13.58 16.49
CA ALA A 324 -3.98 -12.73 15.51
C ALA A 324 -4.11 -13.51 14.20
N SER A 325 -5.30 -13.54 13.60
CA SER A 325 -5.51 -14.25 12.34
C SER A 325 -5.14 -13.40 11.13
N PHE A 326 -5.14 -12.06 11.29
CA PHE A 326 -4.96 -11.12 10.20
C PHE A 326 -5.94 -11.37 9.04
N THR A 327 -7.13 -11.88 9.30
CA THR A 327 -8.13 -12.17 8.26
C THR A 327 -9.05 -10.98 7.99
N TYR A 328 -9.72 -10.97 6.84
CA TYR A 328 -10.63 -9.91 6.39
C TYR A 328 -12.11 -10.25 6.59
N GLY A 329 -12.43 -11.50 6.88
CA GLY A 329 -13.81 -11.97 6.82
C GLY A 329 -14.32 -12.15 5.40
N ASP A 330 -13.41 -12.27 4.43
CA ASP A 330 -13.68 -12.57 3.03
C ASP A 330 -12.84 -13.79 2.64
N VAL A 331 -13.51 -14.90 2.31
CA VAL A 331 -12.84 -16.18 2.01
C VAL A 331 -11.86 -16.06 0.85
N GLY A 332 -12.17 -15.25 -0.17
CA GLY A 332 -11.28 -15.05 -1.31
C GLY A 332 -9.97 -14.37 -0.91
N LEU A 333 -10.01 -13.47 0.09
CA LEU A 333 -8.81 -12.87 0.66
C LEU A 333 -8.13 -13.79 1.68
N ASP A 334 -8.88 -14.55 2.48
CA ASP A 334 -8.35 -15.32 3.62
C ASP A 334 -7.87 -16.74 3.25
N MET A 335 -7.76 -16.99 1.94
CA MET A 335 -7.47 -18.29 1.36
C MET A 335 -6.21 -18.97 1.91
N LYS A 336 -5.12 -18.22 2.13
CA LYS A 336 -3.85 -18.81 2.59
C LYS A 336 -4.00 -19.44 3.97
N LEU A 337 -4.56 -18.72 4.94
CA LEU A 337 -4.78 -19.25 6.28
C LEU A 337 -5.77 -20.42 6.26
N LEU A 338 -6.89 -20.30 5.54
CA LEU A 338 -7.87 -21.39 5.44
C LEU A 338 -7.25 -22.67 4.88
N LEU A 339 -6.47 -22.56 3.81
CA LEU A 339 -5.79 -23.71 3.21
C LEU A 339 -4.79 -24.33 4.19
N LYS A 340 -4.00 -23.51 4.89
CA LYS A 340 -3.06 -23.97 5.93
C LYS A 340 -3.79 -24.76 7.02
N LEU A 341 -4.87 -24.20 7.59
CA LEU A 341 -5.64 -24.86 8.65
C LEU A 341 -6.29 -26.18 8.18
N ILE A 342 -6.74 -26.25 6.92
CA ILE A 342 -7.28 -27.47 6.34
C ILE A 342 -6.18 -28.51 6.16
N GLN A 343 -5.03 -28.14 5.61
CA GLN A 343 -3.90 -29.07 5.42
C GLN A 343 -3.39 -29.61 6.75
N GLU A 344 -3.23 -28.74 7.76
CA GLU A 344 -2.85 -29.17 9.11
C GLU A 344 -3.89 -30.08 9.78
N ALA A 345 -5.17 -29.98 9.40
CA ALA A 345 -6.21 -30.89 9.84
C ALA A 345 -6.12 -32.23 9.11
N GLU A 346 -5.87 -32.21 7.80
CA GLU A 346 -5.72 -33.40 6.95
C GLU A 346 -4.48 -34.23 7.31
N ASP A 347 -3.35 -33.59 7.64
CA ASP A 347 -2.10 -34.26 8.05
C ASP A 347 -2.24 -35.04 9.38
N LYS A 348 -3.35 -34.85 10.09
CA LYS A 348 -3.62 -35.42 11.42
C LYS A 348 -4.82 -36.38 11.42
N LEU A 349 -5.41 -36.64 10.25
CA LEU A 349 -6.32 -37.76 10.01
C LEU A 349 -5.51 -39.02 9.74
#